data_AF-A0A7S1D855-F1
#
_entry.id   AF-A0A7S1D855-F1
#
_cell.length_a   1.000
_cell.length_b   1.000
_cell.length_c   1.000
_cell.angle_alpha   90.00
_cell.angle_beta   90.00
_cell.angle_gamma   90.00
#
_symmetry.space_group_name_H-M   'P 1'
#
loop_
_entity.id
_entity.type
_entity.pdbx_description
1 polymer ?
#
loop_
_entity_poly.entity_id
_entity_poly.type
_entity_poly.pdbx_seq_one_letter_code
_entity_poly.pdbx_strand_id
1 'polypeptide(L)'
;IVNEAGKNLSMACTVVTRYSAVRRQGYNEDGKTESQVLDYKQQQHRIFPLIAASYCFFFTGKKLLEKLFSIESRVVANESVTKAEMGDIHASSSALKSFTTTVAADGIEDCRKACGGHGFLASSGLPELLTTYLQNPTVEGDNHMLPQQVVKVLLKVVQAVESNEDV
;
A
#
# COMPACT_ATOMS: atom_id res chain seq x y z
N ILE A 1 -4.35 -5.87 7.47
CA ILE A 1 -4.65 -4.90 6.39
C ILE A 1 -3.39 -4.36 5.70
N VAL A 2 -2.45 -3.74 6.42
CA VAL A 2 -1.21 -3.17 5.81
C VAL A 2 -0.38 -4.23 5.05
N ASN A 3 -0.13 -5.38 5.67
CA ASN A 3 0.59 -6.48 5.00
C ASN A 3 -0.17 -7.02 3.78
N GLU A 4 -1.50 -7.15 3.89
CA GLU A 4 -2.35 -7.54 2.77
C GLU A 4 -2.30 -6.52 1.62
N ALA A 5 -2.18 -5.22 1.91
CA ALA A 5 -1.97 -4.20 0.89
C ALA A 5 -0.68 -4.44 0.10
N GLY A 6 0.43 -4.71 0.80
CA GLY A 6 1.71 -5.06 0.17
C GLY A 6 1.61 -6.31 -0.69
N LYS A 7 0.98 -7.37 -0.16
CA LYS A 7 0.78 -8.64 -0.89
C LYS A 7 -0.05 -8.45 -2.16
N ASN A 8 -1.21 -7.81 -2.08
CA ASN A 8 -2.08 -7.60 -3.25
C ASN A 8 -1.44 -6.70 -4.31
N LEU A 9 -0.76 -5.63 -3.88
CA LEU A 9 0.00 -4.77 -4.80
C LEU A 9 1.14 -5.54 -5.49
N SER A 10 1.85 -6.40 -4.76
CA SER A 10 2.93 -7.23 -5.33
C SER A 10 2.44 -8.23 -6.38
N MET A 11 1.23 -8.78 -6.23
CA MET A 11 0.62 -9.67 -7.23
C MET A 11 0.37 -8.92 -8.54
N ALA A 12 -0.26 -7.75 -8.47
CA ALA A 12 -0.49 -6.89 -9.61
C ALA A 12 0.84 -6.44 -10.27
N CYS A 13 1.80 -5.99 -9.46
CA CYS A 13 3.12 -5.59 -9.93
C CYS A 13 3.86 -6.73 -10.65
N THR A 14 3.75 -7.96 -10.14
CA THR A 14 4.38 -9.14 -10.76
C THR A 14 3.80 -9.42 -12.13
N VAL A 15 2.47 -9.36 -12.28
CA VAL A 15 1.78 -9.57 -13.56
C VAL A 15 2.22 -8.52 -14.58
N VAL A 16 2.10 -7.23 -14.24
CA VAL A 16 2.43 -6.15 -15.19
C VAL A 16 3.93 -6.13 -15.54
N THR A 17 4.82 -6.42 -14.60
CA THR A 17 6.28 -6.43 -14.85
C THR A 17 6.64 -7.53 -15.84
N ARG A 18 6.14 -8.76 -15.62
CA ARG A 18 6.39 -9.90 -16.51
C ARG A 18 5.76 -9.68 -17.88
N TYR A 19 4.53 -9.16 -17.91
CA TYR A 19 3.86 -8.80 -19.16
C TYR A 19 4.67 -7.76 -19.93
N SER A 20 5.13 -6.69 -19.26
CA SER A 20 5.90 -5.60 -19.89
C SER A 20 7.25 -6.06 -20.42
N ALA A 21 7.87 -7.05 -19.77
CA ALA A 21 9.14 -7.64 -20.22
C ALA A 21 8.99 -8.48 -21.49
N VAL A 22 7.81 -9.04 -21.77
CA VAL A 22 7.59 -9.87 -22.97
C VAL A 22 6.87 -9.09 -24.07
N ARG A 23 5.96 -8.20 -23.69
CA ARG A 23 5.19 -7.38 -24.63
C ARG A 23 6.13 -6.44 -25.36
N ARG A 24 6.09 -6.49 -26.69
CA ARG A 24 6.73 -5.52 -27.56
C ARG A 24 5.66 -4.65 -28.22
N GLN A 25 5.94 -3.36 -28.33
CA GLN A 25 5.07 -2.39 -28.99
C GLN A 25 5.86 -1.13 -29.29
N GLY A 26 5.69 -0.61 -30.49
CA GLY A 26 6.40 0.58 -30.96
C GLY A 26 7.79 0.22 -31.48
N TYR A 27 8.11 0.74 -32.65
CA TYR A 27 9.37 0.46 -33.33
C TYR A 27 10.49 1.33 -32.78
N ASN A 28 11.69 0.75 -32.72
CA ASN A 28 12.92 1.52 -32.49
C ASN A 28 13.25 2.39 -33.70
N GLU A 29 14.26 3.25 -33.58
CA GLU A 29 14.75 4.12 -34.66
C GLU A 29 15.13 3.34 -35.93
N ASP A 30 15.46 2.05 -35.78
CA ASP A 30 15.76 1.14 -36.87
C ASP A 30 14.54 0.67 -37.68
N GLY A 31 13.32 0.88 -37.17
CA GLY A 31 12.05 0.46 -37.78
C GLY A 31 11.85 -1.06 -37.90
N LYS A 32 12.79 -1.87 -37.38
CA LYS A 32 12.85 -3.32 -37.64
C LYS A 32 12.52 -4.14 -36.42
N THR A 33 12.80 -3.62 -35.22
CA THR A 33 12.54 -4.30 -33.97
C THR A 33 11.62 -3.48 -33.09
N GLU A 34 10.60 -4.14 -32.55
CA GLU A 34 9.76 -3.50 -31.54
C GLU A 34 10.45 -3.54 -30.18
N SER A 35 10.41 -2.40 -29.48
CA SER A 35 10.93 -2.28 -28.12
C SER A 35 10.05 -3.04 -27.11
N GLN A 36 10.68 -3.60 -26.07
CA GLN A 36 9.91 -4.14 -24.95
C GLN A 36 9.20 -2.98 -24.25
N VAL A 37 7.94 -3.19 -23.86
CA VAL A 37 7.18 -2.14 -23.19
C VAL A 37 7.85 -1.70 -21.89
N LEU A 38 8.57 -2.61 -21.22
CA LEU A 38 9.34 -2.32 -20.01
C LEU A 38 10.51 -1.34 -20.22
N ASP A 39 11.02 -1.18 -21.45
CA ASP A 39 12.15 -0.29 -21.73
C ASP A 39 11.74 1.19 -21.75
N TYR A 40 10.45 1.47 -21.91
CA TYR A 40 9.95 2.83 -21.89
C TYR A 40 9.97 3.42 -20.48
N LYS A 41 10.55 4.62 -20.34
CA LYS A 41 10.65 5.34 -19.06
C LYS A 41 9.29 5.59 -18.41
N GLN A 42 8.25 5.83 -19.21
CA GLN A 42 6.89 5.97 -18.68
C GLN A 42 6.38 4.67 -18.05
N GLN A 43 6.63 3.51 -18.67
CA GLN A 43 6.23 2.23 -18.08
C GLN A 43 7.01 1.95 -16.79
N GLN A 44 8.31 2.23 -16.78
CA GLN A 44 9.17 2.10 -15.58
C GLN A 44 8.69 3.01 -14.45
N HIS A 45 8.37 4.28 -14.75
CA HIS A 45 7.89 5.24 -13.77
C HIS A 45 6.54 4.84 -13.15
N ARG A 46 5.68 4.13 -13.91
CA ARG A 46 4.42 3.62 -13.37
C ARG A 46 4.60 2.38 -12.49
N ILE A 47 5.49 1.45 -12.86
CA ILE A 47 5.58 0.14 -12.21
C ILE A 47 6.60 0.14 -11.06
N PHE A 48 7.80 0.70 -11.25
CA PHE A 48 8.88 0.56 -10.28
C PHE A 48 8.59 1.18 -8.91
N PRO A 49 7.94 2.36 -8.82
CA PRO A 49 7.51 2.89 -7.53
C PRO A 49 6.50 1.99 -6.82
N LEU A 50 5.60 1.33 -7.56
CA LEU A 50 4.62 0.40 -6.99
C LEU A 50 5.27 -0.89 -6.47
N ILE A 51 6.29 -1.40 -7.18
CA ILE A 51 7.12 -2.50 -6.67
C ILE A 51 7.76 -2.07 -5.35
N ALA A 52 8.44 -0.92 -5.31
CA ALA A 52 9.06 -0.42 -4.10
C ALA A 52 8.05 -0.25 -2.96
N ALA A 53 6.87 0.33 -3.24
CA ALA A 53 5.79 0.49 -2.28
C ALA A 53 5.33 -0.85 -1.70
N SER A 54 5.21 -1.91 -2.52
CA SER A 54 4.82 -3.24 -2.05
C SER A 54 5.78 -3.82 -1.01
N TYR A 55 7.10 -3.62 -1.19
CA TYR A 55 8.11 -4.00 -0.20
C TYR A 55 8.04 -3.13 1.05
N CYS A 56 7.90 -1.82 0.90
CA CYS A 56 7.73 -0.91 2.03
C CYS A 56 6.52 -1.30 2.89
N PHE A 57 5.39 -1.65 2.26
CA PHE A 57 4.17 -2.08 2.96
C PHE A 57 4.36 -3.41 3.67
N PHE A 58 5.07 -4.36 3.05
CA PHE A 58 5.41 -5.62 3.69
C PHE A 58 6.22 -5.42 4.97
N PHE A 59 7.34 -4.67 4.90
CA PHE A 59 8.19 -4.45 6.08
C PHE A 59 7.49 -3.62 7.16
N THR A 60 6.76 -2.58 6.77
CA THR A 60 6.00 -1.73 7.71
C THR A 60 4.88 -2.53 8.37
N GLY A 61 4.15 -3.34 7.59
CA GLY A 61 3.11 -4.22 8.09
C GLY A 61 3.65 -5.25 9.09
N LYS A 62 4.82 -5.83 8.81
CA LYS A 62 5.50 -6.73 9.75
C LYS A 62 5.83 -6.03 11.07
N LYS A 63 6.42 -4.83 11.00
CA LYS A 63 6.77 -4.06 12.20
C LYS A 63 5.55 -3.65 13.03
N LEU A 64 4.46 -3.28 12.35
CA LEU A 64 3.19 -2.93 13.00
C LEU A 64 2.59 -4.15 13.73
N LEU A 65 2.60 -5.32 13.09
CA LEU A 65 2.13 -6.57 13.72
C LEU A 65 2.98 -6.96 14.93
N GLU A 66 4.30 -6.84 14.85
CA GLU A 66 5.19 -7.08 16.00
C GLU A 66 4.84 -6.18 17.19
N LYS A 67 4.60 -4.88 16.96
CA LYS A 67 4.17 -3.95 18.01
C LYS A 67 2.80 -4.33 18.58
N LEU A 68 1.83 -4.65 17.73
CA LEU A 68 0.49 -5.06 18.16
C LEU A 68 0.54 -6.32 19.03
N PHE A 69 1.27 -7.35 18.60
CA PHE A 69 1.41 -8.59 19.37
C PHE A 69 2.13 -8.37 20.70
N SER A 70 3.12 -7.47 20.76
CA SER A 70 3.77 -7.11 22.01
C SER A 70 2.81 -6.45 23.00
N ILE A 71 1.97 -5.52 22.53
CA ILE A 71 0.95 -4.87 23.35
C ILE A 71 -0.11 -5.90 23.80
N GLU A 72 -0.62 -6.71 22.87
CA GLU A 72 -1.61 -7.75 23.14
C GLU A 72 -1.12 -8.75 24.20
N SER A 73 0.13 -9.22 24.08
CA SER A 73 0.73 -10.15 25.04
C SER A 73 0.80 -9.57 26.44
N ARG A 74 1.16 -8.28 26.57
CA ARG A 74 1.20 -7.55 27.85
C ARG A 74 -0.18 -7.40 28.46
N VAL A 75 -1.18 -7.06 27.63
CA VAL A 75 -2.58 -6.97 28.08
C VAL A 75 -3.08 -8.33 28.60
N VAL A 76 -2.82 -9.42 27.89
CA VAL A 76 -3.21 -10.78 28.31
C VAL A 76 -2.49 -11.20 29.60
N ALA A 77 -1.25 -10.77 29.79
CA ALA A 77 -0.49 -10.99 31.02
C ALA A 77 -0.87 -10.07 32.19
N ASN A 78 -1.88 -9.20 32.04
CA ASN A 78 -2.27 -8.15 32.99
C ASN A 78 -1.13 -7.17 33.34
N GLU A 79 -0.21 -6.95 32.40
CA GLU A 79 0.83 -5.93 32.52
C GLU A 79 0.27 -4.56 32.13
N SER A 80 0.80 -3.48 32.73
CA SER A 80 0.33 -2.13 32.45
C SER A 80 0.69 -1.71 31.02
N VAL A 81 -0.31 -1.26 30.26
CA VAL A 81 -0.13 -0.56 28.96
C VAL A 81 -0.64 0.87 29.12
N THR A 82 0.18 1.84 28.73
CA THR A 82 -0.15 3.25 28.89
C THR A 82 -1.16 3.72 27.84
N LYS A 83 -1.89 4.80 28.15
CA LYS A 83 -2.77 5.46 27.17
C LYS A 83 -1.98 6.02 25.98
N ALA A 84 -0.74 6.45 26.19
CA ALA A 84 0.15 6.93 25.15
C ALA A 84 0.50 5.81 24.16
N GLU A 85 0.88 4.62 24.64
CA GLU A 85 1.16 3.45 23.79
C GLU A 85 -0.06 3.02 22.97
N MET A 86 -1.24 2.98 23.60
CA MET A 86 -2.49 2.66 22.90
C MET A 86 -2.87 3.74 21.87
N GLY A 87 -2.61 5.02 22.18
CA GLY A 87 -2.82 6.14 21.27
C GLY A 87 -1.90 6.08 20.06
N ASP A 88 -0.61 5.80 20.26
CA ASP A 88 0.39 5.67 19.20
C ASP A 88 0.05 4.52 18.25
N ILE A 89 -0.25 3.33 18.78
CA ILE A 89 -0.55 2.18 17.93
C ILE A 89 -1.86 2.37 17.15
N HIS A 90 -2.88 2.99 17.76
CA HIS A 90 -4.13 3.32 17.09
C HIS A 90 -3.93 4.34 15.96
N ALA A 91 -3.20 5.43 16.24
CA ALA A 91 -2.91 6.46 15.25
C ALA A 91 -2.06 5.90 14.09
N SER A 92 -0.99 5.19 14.42
CA SER A 92 -0.10 4.56 13.44
C SER A 92 -0.83 3.55 12.56
N SER A 93 -1.62 2.65 13.16
CA SER A 93 -2.40 1.66 12.40
C SER A 93 -3.48 2.31 11.53
N SER A 94 -4.17 3.33 12.03
CA SER A 94 -5.17 4.09 11.27
C SER A 94 -4.57 4.81 10.05
N ALA A 95 -3.42 5.49 10.24
CA ALA A 95 -2.71 6.19 9.18
C ALA A 95 -2.23 5.21 8.10
N LEU A 96 -1.57 4.13 8.53
CA LEU A 96 -1.02 3.13 7.63
C LEU A 96 -2.12 2.36 6.90
N LYS A 97 -3.24 2.03 7.56
CA LYS A 97 -4.39 1.41 6.90
C LYS A 97 -4.88 2.30 5.78
N SER A 98 -5.17 3.57 6.06
CA SER A 98 -5.69 4.50 5.06
C SER A 98 -4.71 4.65 3.89
N PHE A 99 -3.45 4.99 4.18
CA PHE A 99 -2.44 5.20 3.15
C PHE A 99 -2.17 3.97 2.28
N THR A 100 -1.86 2.82 2.90
CA THR A 100 -1.44 1.63 2.15
C THR A 100 -2.57 1.02 1.34
N THR A 101 -3.82 1.07 1.84
CA THR A 101 -4.96 0.54 1.09
C THR A 101 -5.35 1.42 -0.09
N THR A 102 -5.27 2.75 0.04
CA THR A 102 -5.47 3.66 -1.10
C THR A 102 -4.40 3.43 -2.16
N VAL A 103 -3.12 3.45 -1.78
CA VAL A 103 -2.01 3.25 -2.74
C VAL A 103 -2.09 1.90 -3.43
N ALA A 104 -2.45 0.83 -2.70
CA ALA A 104 -2.59 -0.49 -3.30
C ALA A 104 -3.79 -0.57 -4.26
N ALA A 105 -4.95 0.01 -3.92
CA ALA A 105 -6.11 0.02 -4.81
C ALA A 105 -5.81 0.75 -6.12
N ASP A 106 -5.26 1.96 -6.03
CA ASP A 106 -4.89 2.76 -7.19
C ASP A 106 -3.77 2.08 -8.00
N GLY A 107 -2.78 1.51 -7.31
CA GLY A 107 -1.65 0.81 -7.92
C GLY A 107 -2.07 -0.46 -8.67
N ILE A 108 -3.02 -1.24 -8.16
CA ILE A 108 -3.57 -2.41 -8.86
C ILE A 108 -4.26 -1.98 -10.15
N GLU A 109 -5.08 -0.93 -10.12
CA GLU A 109 -5.72 -0.39 -11.31
C GLU A 109 -4.70 0.17 -12.31
N ASP A 110 -3.62 0.80 -11.84
CA ASP A 110 -2.55 1.27 -12.71
C ASP A 110 -1.78 0.13 -13.37
N CYS A 111 -1.51 -0.97 -12.65
CA CYS A 111 -0.95 -2.19 -13.22
C CYS A 111 -1.87 -2.76 -14.31
N ARG A 112 -3.18 -2.76 -14.08
CA ARG A 112 -4.18 -3.19 -15.07
C ARG A 112 -4.12 -2.35 -16.35
N LYS A 113 -4.11 -1.02 -16.22
CA LYS A 113 -3.97 -0.09 -17.35
C LYS A 113 -2.64 -0.27 -18.08
N ALA A 114 -1.54 -0.53 -17.36
CA ALA A 114 -0.21 -0.72 -17.92
C ALA A 114 -0.05 -2.04 -18.71
N CYS A 115 -0.97 -3.00 -18.55
CA CYS A 115 -1.10 -4.16 -19.43
C CYS A 115 -1.87 -3.88 -20.75
N GLY A 116 -2.38 -2.65 -20.94
CA GLY A 116 -3.22 -2.30 -22.08
C GLY A 116 -4.53 -3.09 -22.11
N GLY A 117 -5.04 -3.38 -23.30
CA GLY A 117 -6.31 -4.13 -23.47
C GLY A 117 -6.30 -5.52 -22.83
N HIS A 118 -5.15 -6.21 -22.81
CA HIS A 118 -5.04 -7.53 -22.18
C HIS A 118 -5.21 -7.48 -20.66
N GLY A 119 -4.95 -6.34 -20.01
CA GLY A 119 -5.22 -6.15 -18.59
C GLY A 119 -6.71 -6.17 -18.25
N PHE A 120 -7.61 -5.99 -19.23
CA PHE A 120 -9.05 -6.08 -19.01
C PHE A 120 -9.58 -7.52 -19.07
N LEU A 121 -8.81 -8.44 -19.67
CA LEU A 121 -9.22 -9.83 -19.78
C LEU A 121 -9.18 -10.50 -18.40
N ALA A 122 -10.17 -11.34 -18.11
CA ALA A 122 -10.21 -12.15 -16.89
C ALA A 122 -8.96 -13.04 -16.75
N SER A 123 -8.37 -13.48 -17.87
CA SER A 123 -7.12 -14.26 -17.89
C SER A 123 -5.90 -13.51 -17.33
N SER A 124 -5.95 -12.17 -17.23
CA SER A 124 -4.90 -11.41 -16.55
C SER A 124 -5.01 -11.49 -15.01
N GLY A 125 -6.18 -11.86 -14.47
CA GLY A 125 -6.49 -11.87 -13.04
C GLY A 125 -6.60 -10.48 -12.38
N LEU A 126 -6.19 -9.41 -13.07
CA LEU A 126 -6.16 -8.04 -12.52
C LEU A 126 -7.55 -7.46 -12.24
N PRO A 127 -8.59 -7.66 -13.08
CA PRO A 127 -9.94 -7.15 -12.79
C PRO A 127 -10.55 -7.76 -11.52
N GLU A 128 -10.37 -9.07 -11.32
CA GLU A 128 -10.86 -9.78 -10.14
C GLU A 128 -10.10 -9.31 -8.88
N LEU A 129 -8.77 -9.28 -8.95
CA LEU A 129 -7.91 -8.78 -7.88
C LEU A 129 -8.32 -7.37 -7.44
N LEU A 130 -8.54 -6.45 -8.38
CA LEU A 130 -8.98 -5.09 -8.08
C LEU A 130 -10.35 -5.09 -7.39
N THR A 131 -11.33 -5.80 -7.96
CA THR A 131 -12.71 -5.81 -7.45
C THR A 131 -12.77 -6.35 -6.02
N THR A 132 -12.03 -7.42 -5.72
CA THR A 132 -11.95 -7.98 -4.37
C THR A 132 -11.21 -7.04 -3.41
N TYR A 133 -10.22 -6.29 -3.89
CA TYR A 133 -9.40 -5.41 -3.06
C TYR A 133 -10.10 -4.08 -2.70
N LEU A 134 -10.99 -3.58 -3.55
CA LEU A 134 -11.64 -2.26 -3.41
C LEU A 134 -12.49 -2.08 -2.13
N GLN A 135 -12.81 -3.15 -1.40
CA GLN A 135 -13.43 -3.04 -0.08
C GLN A 135 -12.47 -2.47 0.99
N ASN A 136 -11.17 -2.70 0.85
CA ASN A 136 -10.18 -2.42 1.90
C ASN A 136 -10.04 -0.92 2.25
N PRO A 137 -10.17 0.03 1.31
CA PRO A 137 -10.27 1.45 1.63
C PRO A 137 -11.52 1.84 2.45
N THR A 138 -12.55 1.01 2.50
CA THR A 138 -13.86 1.33 3.10
C THR A 138 -14.08 0.63 4.44
N VAL A 139 -13.85 -0.68 4.48
CA VAL A 139 -14.09 -1.49 5.69
C VAL A 139 -13.05 -1.19 6.77
N GLU A 140 -13.38 -1.50 8.03
CA GLU A 140 -12.49 -1.30 9.19
C GLU A 140 -12.04 0.17 9.39
N GLY A 141 -12.92 1.10 9.01
CA GLY A 141 -12.72 2.54 9.09
C GLY A 141 -12.47 3.16 7.72
N ASP A 142 -13.37 4.02 7.29
CA ASP A 142 -13.28 4.70 5.99
C ASP A 142 -11.99 5.53 5.84
N ASN A 143 -11.37 5.48 4.67
CA ASN A 143 -10.09 6.13 4.40
C ASN A 143 -10.15 7.67 4.43
N HIS A 144 -11.33 8.30 4.30
CA HIS A 144 -11.49 9.75 4.52
C HIS A 144 -11.69 10.09 6.01
N MET A 145 -12.19 9.15 6.81
CA MET A 145 -12.42 9.35 8.24
C MET A 145 -11.19 9.04 9.10
N LEU A 146 -10.46 7.96 8.82
CA LEU A 146 -9.29 7.56 9.61
C LEU A 146 -8.20 8.64 9.72
N PRO A 147 -7.82 9.36 8.64
CA PRO A 147 -6.85 10.44 8.73
C PRO A 147 -7.26 11.54 9.71
N GLN A 148 -8.56 11.80 9.89
CA GLN A 148 -9.04 12.79 10.84
C GLN A 148 -8.75 12.37 12.30
N GLN A 149 -8.79 11.07 12.60
CA GLN A 149 -8.42 10.56 13.92
C GLN A 149 -6.92 10.73 14.18
N VAL A 150 -6.10 10.47 13.15
CA VAL A 150 -4.65 10.65 13.20
C VAL A 150 -4.29 12.11 13.44
N VAL A 151 -4.92 13.04 12.70
CA VAL A 151 -4.71 14.48 12.88
C VAL A 151 -4.99 14.92 14.31
N LYS A 152 -6.07 14.43 14.94
CA LYS A 152 -6.38 14.77 16.35
C LYS A 152 -5.29 14.30 17.31
N VAL A 153 -4.68 13.15 17.06
CA VAL A 153 -3.56 12.65 17.88
C VAL A 153 -2.32 13.50 17.66
N LEU A 154 -1.97 13.79 16.41
CA LEU A 154 -0.81 14.62 16.08
C LEU A 154 -0.92 16.05 16.65
N LEU A 155 -2.12 16.65 16.62
CA LEU A 155 -2.34 17.97 17.21
C LEU A 155 -2.11 17.98 18.74
N LYS A 156 -2.48 16.90 19.45
CA LYS A 156 -2.19 16.77 20.88
C LYS A 156 -0.70 16.63 21.15
N VAL A 157 0.01 15.87 20.31
CA VAL A 157 1.47 15.73 20.40
C VAL A 157 2.15 17.08 20.20
N VAL A 158 1.72 17.86 19.20
CA VAL A 158 2.24 19.21 18.97
C VAL A 158 2.01 20.11 20.18
N GLN A 159 0.80 20.12 20.75
CA GLN A 159 0.49 20.94 21.93
C GLN A 159 1.33 20.56 23.18
N ALA A 160 1.55 19.27 23.41
CA ALA A 160 2.38 18.80 24.50
C ALA A 160 3.84 19.24 24.33
N VAL A 161 4.39 19.13 23.10
CA VAL A 161 5.74 19.62 22.78
C VAL A 161 5.85 21.13 22.96
N GLU A 162 4.86 21.91 22.53
CA GLU A 162 4.83 23.38 22.72
C GLU A 162 4.77 23.78 24.20
N SER A 163 4.14 22.95 25.03
CA SER A 163 3.96 23.20 26.47
C SER A 163 5.10 22.66 27.33
N ASN A 164 6.12 22.01 26.73
CA ASN A 164 7.14 21.22 27.43
C ASN A 164 6.56 20.15 28.38
N GLU A 165 5.40 19.59 28.03
CA GLU A 165 4.81 18.45 28.73
C GLU A 165 5.33 17.15 28.10
N ASP A 166 5.57 16.12 28.92
CA ASP A 166 5.92 14.79 28.42
C ASP A 166 4.74 14.20 27.63
N VAL A 167 4.99 13.82 26.37
CA VAL A 167 4.02 13.27 25.40
C VAL A 167 3.61 11.84 25.72
#